data_AF-A0A812R6M7-F1
#
_entry.id   AF-A0A812R6M7-F1
#
_cell.length_a   1.000
_cell.length_b   1.000
_cell.length_c   1.000
_cell.angle_alpha   90.00
_cell.angle_beta   90.00
_cell.angle_gamma   90.00
#
_symmetry.space_group_name_H-M   'P 1'
#
loop_
_entity.id
_entity.type
_entity.pdbx_description
1 polymer ?
#
loop_
_entity_poly.entity_id
_entity_poly.type
_entity_poly.pdbx_seq_one_letter_code
_entity_poly.pdbx_strand_id
1 'polypeptide(L)'
;MYLEDVRSISEQMCRTLAWLHGKGVLHLDLKPQNFVLESGGYCVTSPPLQASGRVGLWSMEEFRLCCPQPAQDGSACVEAGLASKAYSRPLDVRVRLIDFGMAAYSGKTEPHAMGTWAYRSPEDLLALPLSAKSDIFSCGRAAQGLFL
;
A
#
# COMPACT_ATOMS: atom_id res chain seq x y z
N MET A 1 7.12 7.03 -1.87
CA MET A 1 5.69 7.45 -1.80
C MET A 1 5.54 8.44 -0.64
N TYR A 2 4.63 9.43 -0.72
CA TYR A 2 4.44 10.39 0.38
C TYR A 2 3.83 9.71 1.61
N LEU A 3 4.14 10.21 2.81
CA LEU A 3 3.57 9.69 4.06
C LEU A 3 2.03 9.78 4.08
N GLU A 4 1.44 10.81 3.46
CA GLU A 4 -0.02 10.90 3.35
C GLU A 4 -0.61 9.79 2.46
N ASP A 5 0.06 9.45 1.35
CA ASP A 5 -0.39 8.40 0.43
C ASP A 5 -0.32 7.03 1.13
N VAL A 6 0.80 6.75 1.81
CA VAL A 6 0.97 5.52 2.60
C VAL A 6 -0.10 5.41 3.69
N ARG A 7 -0.39 6.52 4.41
CA ARG A 7 -1.46 6.56 5.41
C ARG A 7 -2.82 6.29 4.78
N SER A 8 -3.14 6.96 3.67
CA SER A 8 -4.43 6.82 2.98
C SER A 8 -4.66 5.39 2.48
N ILE A 9 -3.63 4.77 1.90
CA ILE A 9 -3.70 3.38 1.43
C ILE A 9 -3.84 2.43 2.62
N SER A 10 -3.01 2.58 3.67
CA SER A 10 -3.07 1.73 4.86
C SER A 10 -4.43 1.79 5.56
N GLU A 11 -5.05 2.98 5.61
CA GLU A 11 -6.38 3.15 6.18
C GLU A 11 -7.44 2.38 5.37
N GLN A 12 -7.37 2.43 4.04
CA GLN A 12 -8.27 1.68 3.16
C GLN A 12 -8.07 0.17 3.30
N MET A 13 -6.83 -0.30 3.42
CA MET A 13 -6.52 -1.71 3.71
C MET A 13 -7.21 -2.14 5.01
N CYS A 14 -7.02 -1.38 6.10
CA CYS A 14 -7.63 -1.67 7.40
C CYS A 14 -9.17 -1.68 7.34
N ARG A 15 -9.80 -0.70 6.66
CA ARG A 15 -11.27 -0.66 6.50
C ARG A 15 -11.79 -1.87 5.73
N THR A 16 -11.08 -2.27 4.67
CA THR A 16 -11.45 -3.44 3.86
C THR A 16 -11.37 -4.72 4.69
N LEU A 17 -10.31 -4.89 5.48
CA LEU A 17 -10.16 -6.05 6.37
C LEU A 17 -11.20 -6.06 7.48
N ALA A 18 -11.49 -4.91 8.10
CA ALA A 18 -12.54 -4.82 9.11
C ALA A 18 -13.91 -5.28 8.56
N TRP A 19 -14.24 -4.89 7.33
CA TRP A 19 -15.44 -5.37 6.65
C TRP A 19 -15.40 -6.88 6.39
N LEU A 20 -14.28 -7.38 5.85
CA LEU A 20 -14.10 -8.80 5.51
C LEU A 20 -14.20 -9.70 6.74
N HIS A 21 -13.51 -9.32 7.82
CA HIS A 21 -13.54 -10.02 9.10
C HIS A 21 -14.92 -9.97 9.76
N GLY A 22 -15.67 -8.87 9.58
CA GLY A 22 -17.07 -8.77 9.99
C GLY A 22 -18.00 -9.76 9.26
N LYS A 23 -17.58 -10.31 8.11
CA LYS A 23 -18.26 -11.40 7.40
C LYS A 23 -17.73 -12.79 7.77
N GLY A 24 -16.80 -12.88 8.72
CA GLY A 24 -16.17 -14.14 9.12
C GLY A 24 -15.22 -14.70 8.06
N VAL A 25 -14.78 -13.89 7.10
CA VAL A 25 -13.85 -14.28 6.03
C VAL A 25 -12.45 -13.80 6.39
N LEU A 26 -11.45 -14.66 6.20
CA LEU A 26 -10.02 -14.37 6.30
C LEU A 26 -9.43 -14.37 4.88
N HIS A 27 -8.53 -13.43 4.58
CA HIS A 27 -7.91 -13.33 3.26
C HIS A 27 -6.71 -14.29 3.10
N LEU A 28 -5.86 -14.39 4.13
CA LEU A 28 -4.73 -15.32 4.27
C LEU A 28 -3.56 -15.14 3.29
N ASP A 29 -3.70 -14.37 2.20
CA ASP A 29 -2.57 -13.99 1.32
C ASP A 29 -2.48 -12.47 1.13
N LEU A 30 -2.41 -11.70 2.22
CA LEU A 30 -2.27 -10.24 2.13
C LEU A 30 -0.84 -9.83 1.82
N LYS A 31 -0.67 -9.13 0.69
CA LYS A 31 0.58 -8.60 0.17
C LYS A 31 0.30 -7.38 -0.71
N PRO A 32 1.27 -6.47 -0.94
CA PRO A 32 1.05 -5.28 -1.76
C PRO A 32 0.48 -5.59 -3.15
N GLN A 33 0.85 -6.72 -3.76
CA GLN A 33 0.36 -7.15 -5.07
C GLN A 33 -1.15 -7.41 -5.10
N ASN A 34 -1.76 -7.72 -3.95
CA ASN A 34 -3.19 -8.01 -3.85
C ASN A 34 -4.01 -6.75 -3.52
N PHE A 35 -3.37 -5.57 -3.43
CA PHE A 35 -4.05 -4.28 -3.36
C PHE A 35 -3.80 -3.49 -4.64
N VAL A 36 -4.83 -3.35 -5.45
CA VAL A 36 -4.73 -2.71 -6.77
C VAL A 36 -5.32 -1.32 -6.72
N LEU A 37 -4.67 -0.35 -7.37
CA LEU A 37 -5.20 1.00 -7.54
C LEU A 37 -6.45 0.97 -8.45
N GLU A 38 -7.49 1.69 -8.04
CA GLU A 38 -8.73 1.80 -8.82
C GLU A 38 -8.50 2.53 -10.16
N SER A 39 -7.58 3.49 -10.18
CA SER A 39 -7.20 4.25 -11.37
C SER A 39 -5.69 4.14 -11.60
N GLY A 40 -5.29 3.92 -12.85
CA GLY A 40 -3.88 3.79 -13.24
C GLY A 40 -3.15 5.11 -13.51
N GLY A 41 -3.83 6.26 -13.38
CA GLY A 41 -3.21 7.56 -13.61
C GLY A 41 -2.12 7.87 -12.58
N TYR A 42 -0.98 8.37 -13.03
CA TYR A 42 0.14 8.79 -12.18
C TYR A 42 0.75 10.11 -12.69
N CYS A 43 1.44 10.82 -11.80
CA CYS A 43 2.35 11.91 -12.16
C CYS A 43 3.79 11.54 -11.77
N VAL A 44 4.76 12.05 -12.51
CA VAL A 44 6.16 11.93 -12.13
C VAL A 44 6.50 13.10 -11.21
N THR A 45 7.02 12.82 -10.03
CA THR A 45 7.41 13.83 -9.03
C THR A 45 8.75 13.44 -8.43
N SER A 46 9.63 14.42 -8.21
CA SER A 46 10.72 14.23 -7.24
C SER A 46 10.12 14.21 -5.83
N PRO A 47 10.64 13.41 -4.88
CA PRO A 47 10.38 13.65 -3.48
C PRO A 47 10.86 15.06 -3.18
N PRO A 48 10.16 15.83 -2.33
CA PRO A 48 10.57 17.19 -2.04
C PRO A 48 12.00 17.14 -1.48
N LEU A 49 12.95 17.72 -2.21
CA LEU A 49 14.27 18.01 -1.67
C LEU A 49 14.03 18.88 -0.44
N GLN A 50 14.42 18.39 0.75
CA GLN A 50 14.44 19.22 1.94
C GLN A 50 15.46 20.33 1.73
N ALA A 51 15.01 21.51 1.29
CA ALA A 51 15.87 22.69 1.23
C ALA A 51 16.23 23.23 2.62
N SER A 52 15.60 22.74 3.71
CA SER A 52 15.68 23.37 5.03
C SER A 52 15.96 22.44 6.22
N GLY A 53 16.23 21.15 6.02
CA GLY A 53 16.67 20.25 7.10
C GLY A 53 15.73 20.11 8.31
N ARG A 54 14.44 20.48 8.19
CA ARG A 54 13.43 20.26 9.25
C ARG A 54 12.43 19.20 8.82
N VAL A 55 12.12 18.29 9.75
CA VAL A 55 11.04 17.32 9.65
C VAL A 55 9.73 18.07 9.93
N GLY A 56 8.94 18.34 8.89
CA GLY A 56 7.66 19.02 9.03
C GLY A 56 6.81 18.89 7.76
N LEU A 57 5.55 18.51 7.93
CA LEU A 57 4.56 18.22 6.90
C LEU A 57 4.37 19.39 5.92
N TRP A 58 4.29 19.09 4.63
CA TRP A 58 3.79 20.04 3.63
C TRP A 58 2.26 20.02 3.64
N SER A 59 1.63 21.18 3.46
CA SER A 59 0.18 21.25 3.24
C SER A 59 -0.18 20.90 1.78
N MET A 60 -1.39 20.39 1.56
CA MET A 60 -1.91 20.07 0.22
C MET A 60 -1.98 21.28 -0.73
N GLU A 61 -2.02 22.50 -0.20
CA GLU A 61 -2.08 23.74 -0.97
C GLU A 61 -0.72 24.15 -1.55
N GLU A 62 0.35 23.99 -0.77
CA GLU A 62 1.72 24.27 -1.21
C GLU A 62 2.16 23.31 -2.33
N PHE A 63 1.62 22.08 -2.35
CA PHE A 63 1.97 21.07 -3.35
C PHE A 63 1.23 21.22 -4.69
N ARG A 64 -0.05 21.64 -4.67
CA ARG A 64 -0.81 21.89 -5.93
C ARG A 64 -0.16 22.96 -6.81
N LEU A 65 0.60 23.87 -6.19
CA LEU A 65 1.35 24.91 -6.89
C LEU A 65 2.63 24.39 -7.55
N CYS A 66 3.19 23.26 -7.08
CA CYS A 66 4.45 22.69 -7.54
C CYS A 66 4.30 21.56 -8.58
N CYS A 67 3.10 20.99 -8.76
CA CYS A 67 2.85 20.05 -9.85
C CYS A 67 2.52 20.83 -11.13
N PRO A 68 3.42 20.88 -12.14
CA PRO A 68 2.99 21.22 -13.49
C PRO A 68 2.01 20.14 -13.95
N GLN A 69 1.13 20.52 -14.85
CA GLN A 69 0.02 19.74 -15.41
C GLN A 69 0.33 18.25 -15.66
N PRO A 70 -0.70 17.36 -15.63
CA PRO A 70 -0.53 15.91 -15.77
C PRO A 70 0.16 15.58 -17.09
N ALA A 71 1.47 15.42 -17.05
CA ALA A 71 2.24 14.87 -18.15
C ALA A 71 1.96 13.37 -18.17
N GLN A 72 1.29 12.91 -19.22
CA GLN A 72 1.07 11.48 -19.48
C GLN A 72 2.40 10.76 -19.83
N ASP A 73 3.47 11.54 -19.99
CA ASP A 73 4.83 11.13 -20.25
C ASP A 73 5.77 11.83 -19.25
N GLY A 74 6.67 11.08 -18.60
CA GLY A 74 7.62 11.62 -17.62
C GLY A 74 8.69 12.57 -18.18
N SER A 75 8.50 13.12 -19.38
CA SER A 75 9.48 13.89 -20.15
C SER A 75 9.84 15.22 -19.49
N ALA A 76 8.85 15.93 -18.93
CA ALA A 76 9.06 17.25 -18.29
C ALA A 76 9.96 17.20 -17.04
N CYS A 77 9.97 16.08 -16.29
CA CYS A 77 10.81 15.95 -15.09
C CYS A 77 12.28 15.64 -15.40
N VAL A 78 12.57 15.10 -16.60
CA VAL A 78 13.93 14.74 -17.03
C VAL A 78 14.71 15.99 -17.47
N GLU A 79 14.05 16.96 -18.12
CA GLU A 79 14.67 18.19 -18.59
C GLU A 79 15.14 19.14 -17.46
N ALA A 80 14.54 19.03 -16.27
CA ALA A 80 14.86 19.89 -15.12
C ALA A 80 16.08 19.44 -14.28
N GLY A 81 16.82 18.39 -14.68
CA GLY A 81 18.03 17.95 -13.97
C GLY A 81 17.79 17.30 -12.60
N LEU A 82 16.53 17.07 -12.20
CA LEU A 82 16.12 16.39 -10.96
C LEU A 82 16.07 14.85 -11.09
N ALA A 83 16.64 14.31 -12.17
CA ALA A 83 16.47 12.94 -12.63
C ALA A 83 16.92 11.84 -11.64
N SER A 84 17.76 12.15 -10.65
CA SER A 84 18.33 11.12 -9.77
C SER A 84 17.37 10.58 -8.69
N LYS A 85 16.15 11.14 -8.54
CA LYS A 85 15.20 10.70 -7.51
C LYS A 85 13.71 10.82 -7.86
N ALA A 86 13.35 11.01 -9.13
CA ALA A 86 11.93 11.06 -9.53
C ALA A 86 11.22 9.71 -9.30
N TYR A 87 9.99 9.73 -8.80
CA TYR A 87 9.12 8.56 -8.68
C TYR A 87 7.71 8.83 -9.23
N SER A 88 7.05 7.78 -9.70
CA SER A 88 5.65 7.84 -10.13
C SER A 88 4.73 7.84 -8.91
N ARG A 89 3.99 8.92 -8.71
CA ARG A 89 2.95 9.04 -7.69
C ARG A 89 1.57 8.83 -8.33
N PRO A 90 0.72 7.93 -7.81
CA PRO A 90 -0.66 7.81 -8.27
C PRO A 90 -1.40 9.15 -8.13
N LEU A 91 -2.19 9.51 -9.14
CA LEU A 91 -3.11 10.66 -9.07
C LEU A 91 -4.27 10.37 -8.11
N ASP A 92 -4.59 9.09 -7.96
CA ASP A 92 -5.64 8.56 -7.09
C ASP A 92 -5.09 7.40 -6.27
N VAL A 93 -5.29 7.46 -4.96
CA VAL A 93 -4.78 6.47 -4.00
C VAL A 93 -5.87 5.49 -3.56
N ARG A 94 -7.03 5.47 -4.23
CA ARG A 94 -8.06 4.47 -3.94
C ARG A 94 -7.58 3.08 -4.33
N VAL A 95 -7.64 2.14 -3.38
CA VAL A 95 -7.21 0.75 -3.57
C VAL A 95 -8.35 -0.23 -3.37
N ARG A 96 -8.29 -1.37 -4.05
CA ARG A 96 -9.16 -2.53 -3.83
C ARG A 96 -8.37 -3.80 -3.58
N LEU A 97 -8.87 -4.60 -2.65
CA LEU A 97 -8.36 -5.94 -2.36
C LEU A 97 -8.83 -6.91 -3.44
N ILE A 98 -7.91 -7.74 -3.95
CA ILE A 98 -8.14 -8.78 -4.93
C ILE A 98 -7.56 -10.11 -4.45
N ASP A 99 -7.77 -11.17 -5.23
CA ASP A 99 -7.15 -12.49 -5.07
C ASP A 99 -7.54 -13.23 -3.77
N PHE A 100 -8.80 -13.69 -3.75
CA PHE A 100 -9.37 -14.51 -2.67
C PHE A 100 -9.05 -16.01 -2.83
N GLY A 101 -8.04 -16.38 -3.62
CA GLY A 101 -7.72 -17.79 -3.89
C GLY A 101 -7.35 -18.60 -2.64
N MET A 102 -6.81 -17.93 -1.62
CA MET A 102 -6.47 -18.51 -0.31
C MET A 102 -7.49 -18.16 0.78
N ALA A 103 -8.55 -17.44 0.44
CA ALA A 103 -9.49 -16.96 1.44
C ALA A 103 -10.30 -18.11 2.03
N ALA A 104 -10.54 -18.04 3.34
CA ALA A 104 -11.26 -19.07 4.08
C ALA A 104 -12.18 -18.46 5.12
N TYR A 105 -13.24 -19.18 5.48
CA TYR A 105 -14.04 -18.80 6.64
C TYR A 105 -13.28 -19.07 7.94
N SER A 106 -13.40 -18.17 8.90
CA SER A 106 -12.82 -18.33 10.22
C SER A 106 -13.28 -19.65 10.85
N GLY A 107 -12.33 -20.41 11.41
CA GLY A 107 -12.59 -21.73 11.99
C GLY A 107 -12.67 -22.90 10.99
N LYS A 108 -12.60 -22.63 9.68
CA LYS A 108 -12.48 -23.64 8.60
C LYS A 108 -11.14 -23.58 7.89
N THR A 109 -10.13 -23.04 8.56
CA THR A 109 -8.78 -22.89 8.00
C THR A 109 -8.04 -24.21 8.13
N GLU A 110 -7.77 -24.85 7.00
CA GLU A 110 -6.83 -25.96 6.94
C GLU A 110 -5.39 -25.40 7.00
N PRO A 111 -4.46 -26.01 7.77
CA PRO A 111 -3.08 -25.57 7.82
C PRO A 111 -2.39 -25.82 6.47
N HIS A 112 -2.46 -24.84 5.57
CA HIS A 112 -1.81 -24.89 4.27
C HIS A 112 -0.54 -24.05 4.31
N ALA A 113 0.60 -24.70 4.10
CA ALA A 113 1.86 -24.02 3.83
C ALA A 113 1.88 -23.49 2.38
N MET A 114 1.03 -22.51 2.07
CA MET A 114 1.06 -21.81 0.78
C MET A 114 0.80 -20.32 0.98
N GLY A 115 1.61 -19.49 0.34
CA GLY A 115 1.60 -18.04 0.49
C GLY A 115 3.00 -17.45 0.32
N THR A 116 3.07 -16.13 0.12
CA THR A 116 4.35 -15.42 -0.02
C THR A 116 4.97 -15.23 1.37
N TRP A 117 6.03 -16.01 1.69
CA TRP A 117 6.64 -16.12 3.03
C TRP A 117 6.88 -14.79 3.76
N ALA A 118 7.24 -13.72 3.05
CA ALA A 118 7.62 -12.43 3.63
C ALA A 118 6.51 -11.72 4.43
N TYR A 119 5.25 -12.10 4.20
CA TYR A 119 4.06 -11.50 4.83
C TYR A 119 3.37 -12.43 5.83
N ARG A 120 3.84 -13.67 6.01
CA ARG A 120 3.20 -14.64 6.91
C ARG A 120 3.34 -14.23 8.38
N SER A 121 2.27 -14.45 9.14
CA SER A 121 2.25 -14.21 10.59
C SER A 121 3.01 -15.30 11.34
N PRO A 122 3.47 -15.04 12.59
CA PRO A 122 4.17 -16.05 13.39
C PRO A 122 3.34 -17.33 13.58
N GLU A 123 2.04 -17.21 13.83
CA GLU A 123 1.13 -18.35 13.98
C GLU A 123 1.00 -19.15 12.67
N ASP A 124 1.01 -18.48 11.53
CA ASP A 124 0.97 -19.13 10.22
C ASP A 124 2.26 -19.91 9.92
N LEU A 125 3.42 -19.33 10.26
CA LEU A 125 4.72 -20.01 10.17
C LEU A 125 4.81 -21.23 11.10
N LEU A 126 4.13 -21.19 12.24
CA LEU A 126 4.07 -22.27 13.22
C LEU A 126 2.93 -23.28 12.93
N ALA A 127 2.21 -23.12 11.82
CA ALA A 127 1.04 -23.93 11.46
C ALA A 127 -0.02 -24.00 12.57
N LEU A 128 -0.20 -22.90 13.29
CA LEU A 128 -1.22 -22.72 14.31
C LEU A 128 -2.53 -22.19 13.67
N PRO A 129 -3.67 -22.29 14.37
CA PRO A 129 -4.95 -21.81 13.87
C PRO A 129 -4.89 -20.33 13.44
N LEU A 130 -5.31 -20.07 12.21
CA LEU A 130 -5.32 -18.73 11.63
C LEU A 130 -6.57 -17.96 12.04
N SER A 131 -6.42 -16.64 12.17
CA SER A 131 -7.49 -15.75 12.61
C SER A 131 -7.43 -14.41 11.89
N ALA A 132 -8.39 -13.53 12.19
CA ALA A 132 -8.35 -12.14 11.75
C ALA A 132 -7.03 -11.44 12.11
N LYS A 133 -6.38 -11.83 13.22
CA LYS A 133 -5.08 -11.25 13.63
C LYS A 133 -3.95 -11.62 12.68
N SER A 134 -4.03 -12.77 12.03
CA SER A 134 -3.06 -13.23 11.03
C SER A 134 -3.08 -12.30 9.82
N ASP A 135 -4.28 -11.95 9.33
CA ASP A 135 -4.45 -10.94 8.27
C ASP A 135 -3.94 -9.56 8.69
N ILE A 136 -4.19 -9.14 9.93
CA ILE A 136 -3.70 -7.83 10.43
C ILE A 136 -2.17 -7.80 10.46
N PHE A 137 -1.51 -8.89 10.84
CA PHE A 137 -0.04 -8.98 10.78
C PHE A 137 0.46 -8.81 9.34
N SER A 138 -0.09 -9.57 8.39
CA SER A 138 0.28 -9.49 6.97
C SER A 138 0.01 -8.11 6.38
N CYS A 139 -1.10 -7.47 6.76
CA CYS A 139 -1.42 -6.09 6.40
C CYS A 139 -0.36 -5.10 6.91
N GLY A 140 0.10 -5.26 8.16
CA GLY A 140 1.17 -4.43 8.71
C GLY A 140 2.49 -4.57 7.95
N ARG A 141 2.83 -5.80 7.54
CA ARG A 141 4.00 -6.09 6.69
C ARG A 141 3.89 -5.45 5.31
N ALA A 142 2.69 -5.51 4.71
CA ALA A 142 2.43 -4.87 3.43
C ALA A 142 2.52 -3.33 3.53
N ALA A 143 1.93 -2.73 4.58
CA ALA A 143 1.99 -1.29 4.83
C ALA A 143 3.43 -0.80 5.09
N GLN A 144 4.25 -1.59 5.80
CA GLN A 144 5.68 -1.32 5.95
C GLN A 144 6.39 -1.23 4.60
N GLY A 145 6.09 -2.16 3.69
CA GLY A 145 6.67 -2.17 2.34
C GLY A 145 6.24 -0.99 1.45
N LEU A 146 5.14 -0.29 1.77
CA LEU A 146 4.75 0.94 1.08
C LEU A 146 5.58 2.17 1.51
N PHE A 147 6.17 2.10 2.71
CA PHE A 147 6.97 3.18 3.28
C PHE A 147 8.46 3.11 2.89
N LEU A 148 8.99 1.90 2.74
CA LEU A 148 10.40 1.63 2.43
C LEU A 148 10.67 1.70 0.92
#